data_AF-G8CNT5-F1
#
_entry.id   AF-G8CNT5-F1
#
_cell.length_a   1.000
_cell.length_b   1.000
_cell.length_c   1.000
_cell.angle_alpha   90.00
_cell.angle_beta   90.00
_cell.angle_gamma   90.00
#
_symmetry.space_group_name_H-M   'P 1'
#
loop_
_entity.id
_entity.type
_entity.pdbx_description
1 polymer ?
#
loop_
_entity_poly.entity_id
_entity_poly.type
_entity_poly.pdbx_seq_one_letter_code
_entity_poly.pdbx_strand_id
1 'polypeptide(L)'
;MSQQTDNRLLDDIELSNRQEHKLSYQIGKAISDSGINQIGESRHDLKSQFAGEFRGSHDINANIGITSYASMDKLQSQMHVLGTYCFAREGCNDLRQIKPEHIGNFLHALVDCGYARNTVQSYAAACNKIAVILDRVNQIDTPRTETWSKAIADCKDEISSCQAKDTNTRAYADPQAIIDNLPTDRMQLAGDMQLHYGLRIADATKIDGSKLDGLTLTVSSSKGGQDLRITLSPEDAQRVRDICGDNKLDLRQSDYRSALQDACAATGQEWTGSHGLRHNYAQDRIHTLVDQGVDYCAAKGIVSEELGHHRAEIIEVYLR
;
A
#
# COMPACT_ATOMS: atom_id res chain seq x y z
N MET A 1 -14.99 6.97 -8.69
CA MET A 1 -15.33 5.54 -8.45
C MET A 1 -14.38 4.64 -9.24
N SER A 2 -13.73 3.65 -8.60
CA SER A 2 -12.91 2.66 -9.33
C SER A 2 -13.84 1.82 -10.19
N GLN A 3 -13.76 1.95 -11.53
CA GLN A 3 -14.36 1.00 -12.45
C GLN A 3 -13.88 -0.41 -12.04
N GLN A 4 -14.78 -1.20 -11.46
CA GLN A 4 -14.53 -2.62 -11.30
C GLN A 4 -14.56 -3.20 -12.71
N THR A 5 -13.60 -4.06 -13.01
CA THR A 5 -13.57 -4.76 -14.29
C THR A 5 -14.83 -5.64 -14.37
N ASP A 6 -15.67 -5.42 -15.39
CA ASP A 6 -16.96 -6.11 -15.53
C ASP A 6 -16.79 -7.61 -15.85
N ASN A 7 -15.64 -8.01 -16.37
CA ASN A 7 -15.22 -9.41 -16.55
C ASN A 7 -13.97 -9.70 -15.71
N ARG A 8 -14.11 -10.48 -14.63
CA ARG A 8 -12.96 -10.91 -13.84
C ARG A 8 -12.36 -12.18 -14.45
N LEU A 9 -11.05 -12.31 -14.32
CA LEU A 9 -10.27 -13.41 -14.89
C LEU A 9 -10.81 -14.81 -14.54
N LEU A 10 -11.42 -14.96 -13.37
CA LEU A 10 -11.87 -16.25 -12.85
C LEU A 10 -13.38 -16.45 -12.91
N ASP A 11 -14.15 -15.52 -13.50
CA ASP A 11 -15.61 -15.58 -13.47
C ASP A 11 -16.18 -16.82 -14.19
N ASP A 12 -15.43 -17.39 -15.13
CA ASP A 12 -15.78 -18.61 -15.87
C ASP A 12 -14.95 -19.85 -15.46
N ILE A 13 -14.20 -19.75 -14.35
CA ILE A 13 -13.38 -20.83 -13.84
C ILE A 13 -13.97 -21.37 -12.53
N GLU A 14 -14.32 -22.65 -12.52
CA GLU A 14 -14.63 -23.40 -11.31
C GLU A 14 -13.66 -24.57 -11.15
N LEU A 15 -12.85 -24.56 -10.08
CA LEU A 15 -12.06 -25.73 -9.69
C LEU A 15 -12.96 -26.75 -8.99
N SER A 16 -12.69 -28.03 -9.18
CA SER A 16 -13.29 -29.06 -8.32
C SER A 16 -12.88 -28.85 -6.86
N ASN A 17 -13.73 -29.23 -5.90
CA ASN A 17 -13.42 -29.18 -4.46
C ASN A 17 -12.07 -29.81 -4.11
N ARG A 18 -11.70 -30.88 -4.84
CA ARG A 18 -10.40 -31.56 -4.68
C ARG A 18 -9.24 -30.67 -5.14
N GLN A 19 -9.36 -30.02 -6.29
CA GLN A 19 -8.34 -29.09 -6.80
C GLN A 19 -8.22 -27.87 -5.89
N GLU A 20 -9.34 -27.33 -5.42
CA GLU A 20 -9.39 -26.19 -4.51
C GLU A 20 -8.68 -26.48 -3.18
N HIS A 21 -9.04 -27.59 -2.53
CA HIS A 21 -8.35 -28.03 -1.31
C HIS A 21 -6.85 -28.28 -1.56
N LYS A 22 -6.51 -28.90 -2.70
CA LYS A 22 -5.11 -29.17 -3.06
C LYS A 22 -4.33 -27.87 -3.26
N LEU A 23 -4.91 -26.85 -3.89
CA LEU A 23 -4.29 -25.55 -4.10
C LEU A 23 -4.08 -24.83 -2.76
N SER A 24 -5.14 -24.72 -1.96
CA SER A 24 -5.10 -24.07 -0.64
C SER A 24 -4.06 -24.73 0.28
N TYR A 25 -3.99 -26.06 0.30
CA TYR A 25 -2.96 -26.80 1.05
C TYR A 25 -1.54 -26.47 0.56
N GLN A 26 -1.31 -26.45 -0.76
CA GLN A 26 0.00 -26.13 -1.33
C GLN A 26 0.44 -24.69 -1.02
N ILE A 27 -0.47 -23.73 -1.06
CA ILE A 27 -0.18 -22.32 -0.70
C ILE A 27 0.26 -22.24 0.77
N GLY A 28 -0.54 -22.80 1.69
CA GLY A 28 -0.23 -22.79 3.11
C GLY A 28 1.12 -23.46 3.42
N LYS A 29 1.36 -24.62 2.80
CA LYS A 29 2.62 -25.35 2.94
C LYS A 29 3.82 -24.57 2.39
N ALA A 30 3.71 -23.99 1.19
CA ALA A 30 4.80 -23.21 0.60
C ALA A 30 5.15 -21.97 1.45
N ILE A 31 4.14 -21.27 2.00
CA ILE A 31 4.36 -20.12 2.89
C ILE A 31 5.06 -20.56 4.18
N SER A 32 4.62 -21.66 4.79
CA SER A 32 5.24 -22.23 5.99
C SER A 32 6.70 -22.63 5.73
N ASP A 33 6.92 -23.48 4.73
CA ASP A 33 8.22 -24.10 4.47
C ASP A 33 9.26 -23.10 3.93
N SER A 34 8.84 -22.00 3.31
CA SER A 34 9.74 -20.95 2.80
C SER A 34 10.30 -20.00 3.87
N GLY A 35 9.76 -20.03 5.09
CA GLY A 35 10.11 -19.08 6.15
C GLY A 35 9.78 -17.63 5.80
N ILE A 36 8.88 -17.38 4.84
CA ILE A 36 8.57 -16.02 4.37
C ILE A 36 7.73 -15.23 5.39
N ASN A 37 7.04 -15.90 6.30
CA ASN A 37 6.25 -15.27 7.35
C ASN A 37 7.16 -14.70 8.44
N GLN A 38 7.18 -13.37 8.55
CA GLN A 38 7.93 -12.61 9.56
C GLN A 38 7.00 -11.57 10.21
N ILE A 39 5.73 -11.91 10.40
CA ILE A 39 4.74 -11.00 10.97
C ILE A 39 5.15 -10.63 12.40
N GLY A 40 5.12 -9.33 12.70
CA GLY A 40 5.58 -8.76 13.97
C GLY A 40 6.96 -8.12 13.89
N GLU A 41 7.77 -8.46 12.89
CA GLU A 41 9.07 -7.84 12.65
C GLU A 41 8.94 -6.45 12.00
N SER A 42 9.86 -5.55 12.32
CA SER A 42 9.95 -4.24 11.67
C SER A 42 10.44 -4.39 10.23
N ARG A 43 9.61 -3.96 9.27
CA ARG A 43 9.99 -3.98 7.84
C ARG A 43 11.16 -3.05 7.58
N HIS A 44 11.21 -1.92 8.27
CA HIS A 44 12.32 -0.97 8.20
C HIS A 44 13.64 -1.61 8.64
N ASP A 45 13.62 -2.34 9.74
CA ASP A 45 14.83 -2.95 10.29
C ASP A 45 15.33 -4.11 9.42
N LEU A 46 14.41 -4.94 8.92
CA LEU A 46 14.75 -5.96 7.93
C LEU A 46 15.38 -5.34 6.68
N LYS A 47 14.80 -4.27 6.13
CA LYS A 47 15.41 -3.59 4.98
C LYS A 47 16.82 -3.08 5.28
N SER A 48 17.05 -2.58 6.48
CA SER A 48 18.34 -2.05 6.93
C SER A 48 19.39 -3.15 7.05
N GLN A 49 19.01 -4.33 7.53
CA GLN A 49 19.89 -5.52 7.60
C GLN A 49 20.35 -5.96 6.20
N PHE A 50 19.44 -5.98 5.22
CA PHE A 50 19.73 -6.41 3.86
C PHE A 50 20.35 -5.31 2.96
N ALA A 51 20.43 -4.07 3.43
CA ALA A 51 20.97 -2.95 2.65
C ALA A 51 22.46 -3.10 2.32
N GLY A 52 23.20 -3.89 3.10
CA GLY A 52 24.61 -4.21 2.83
C GLY A 52 24.81 -5.32 1.78
N GLU A 53 23.81 -6.18 1.59
CA GLU A 53 23.88 -7.36 0.71
C GLU A 53 23.35 -7.08 -0.69
N PHE A 54 22.32 -6.24 -0.81
CA PHE A 54 21.65 -5.92 -2.06
C PHE A 54 21.69 -4.43 -2.36
N ARG A 55 22.03 -4.06 -3.60
CA ARG A 55 22.18 -2.65 -4.01
C ARG A 55 20.87 -1.97 -4.38
N GLY A 56 19.78 -2.73 -4.58
CA GLY A 56 18.50 -2.22 -5.07
C GLY A 56 17.32 -2.48 -4.13
N SER A 57 16.42 -1.51 -4.00
CA SER A 57 15.18 -1.68 -3.21
C SER A 57 14.34 -2.86 -3.73
N HIS A 58 14.37 -3.12 -5.03
CA HIS A 58 13.67 -4.27 -5.64
C HIS A 58 14.17 -5.60 -5.04
N ASP A 59 15.48 -5.81 -5.07
CA ASP A 59 16.13 -7.03 -4.58
C ASP A 59 15.97 -7.21 -3.06
N ILE A 60 16.09 -6.10 -2.30
CA ILE A 60 15.83 -6.11 -0.86
C ILE A 60 14.38 -6.54 -0.59
N ASN A 61 13.39 -5.93 -1.27
CA ASN A 61 11.98 -6.25 -1.05
C ASN A 61 11.61 -7.68 -1.49
N ALA A 62 12.30 -8.22 -2.49
CA ALA A 62 12.13 -9.61 -2.91
C ALA A 62 12.59 -10.59 -1.81
N ASN A 63 13.63 -10.26 -1.07
CA ASN A 63 14.27 -11.17 -0.10
C ASN A 63 13.78 -11.04 1.35
N ILE A 64 13.33 -9.86 1.80
CA ILE A 64 12.74 -9.72 3.15
C ILE A 64 11.42 -10.49 3.31
N GLY A 65 11.10 -10.95 4.51
CA GLY A 65 9.83 -11.60 4.79
C GLY A 65 8.62 -10.67 4.68
N ILE A 66 7.44 -11.27 4.82
CA ILE A 66 6.16 -10.57 4.94
C ILE A 66 5.91 -10.27 6.42
N THR A 67 5.81 -8.99 6.76
CA THR A 67 5.79 -8.52 8.15
C THR A 67 4.42 -8.10 8.67
N SER A 68 3.38 -8.11 7.83
CA SER A 68 2.02 -7.74 8.23
C SER A 68 0.97 -8.73 7.72
N TYR A 69 -0.06 -8.95 8.53
CA TYR A 69 -1.22 -9.77 8.17
C TYR A 69 -1.84 -9.32 6.85
N ALA A 70 -2.10 -8.02 6.67
CA ALA A 70 -2.67 -7.49 5.43
C ALA A 70 -1.82 -7.80 4.19
N SER A 71 -0.49 -7.80 4.31
CA SER A 71 0.39 -8.17 3.19
C SER A 71 0.38 -9.68 2.93
N MET A 72 0.25 -10.49 3.98
CA MET A 72 0.15 -11.95 3.89
C MET A 72 -1.17 -12.37 3.24
N ASP A 73 -2.30 -11.82 3.71
CA ASP A 73 -3.64 -12.11 3.16
C ASP A 73 -3.70 -11.73 1.68
N LYS A 74 -3.13 -10.57 1.32
CA LYS A 74 -3.02 -10.13 -0.07
C LYS A 74 -2.18 -11.11 -0.90
N LEU A 75 -1.01 -11.52 -0.40
CA LEU A 75 -0.15 -12.47 -1.10
C LEU A 75 -0.85 -13.82 -1.29
N GLN A 76 -1.51 -14.35 -0.25
CA GLN A 76 -2.28 -15.60 -0.31
C GLN A 76 -3.41 -15.52 -1.33
N SER A 77 -4.16 -14.41 -1.35
CA SER A 77 -5.21 -14.17 -2.35
C SER A 77 -4.63 -14.15 -3.77
N GLN A 78 -3.49 -13.49 -3.98
CA GLN A 78 -2.84 -13.45 -5.30
C GLN A 78 -2.26 -14.81 -5.71
N MET A 79 -1.70 -15.58 -4.76
CA MET A 79 -1.28 -16.96 -4.97
C MET A 79 -2.44 -17.85 -5.37
N HIS A 80 -3.60 -17.66 -4.74
CA HIS A 80 -4.81 -18.41 -5.04
C HIS A 80 -5.32 -18.09 -6.45
N VAL A 81 -5.36 -16.82 -6.83
CA VAL A 81 -5.77 -16.40 -8.18
C VAL A 81 -4.83 -16.97 -9.26
N LEU A 82 -3.52 -16.83 -9.09
CA LEU A 82 -2.53 -17.40 -10.01
C LEU A 82 -2.65 -18.92 -10.09
N GLY A 83 -2.72 -19.59 -8.95
CA GLY A 83 -2.82 -21.05 -8.88
C GLY A 83 -4.10 -21.57 -9.53
N THR A 84 -5.23 -20.88 -9.32
CA THR A 84 -6.52 -21.20 -9.93
C THR A 84 -6.45 -21.08 -11.45
N TYR A 85 -5.90 -19.97 -11.95
CA TYR A 85 -5.68 -19.79 -13.38
C TYR A 85 -4.82 -20.92 -13.96
N CYS A 86 -3.65 -21.20 -13.36
CA CYS A 86 -2.74 -22.23 -13.85
C CYS A 86 -3.35 -23.65 -13.78
N PHE A 87 -4.17 -23.94 -12.77
CA PHE A 87 -4.81 -25.25 -12.64
C PHE A 87 -5.91 -25.45 -13.68
N ALA A 88 -6.66 -24.40 -13.99
CA ALA A 88 -7.79 -24.47 -14.92
C ALA A 88 -7.36 -24.35 -16.39
N ARG A 89 -6.40 -23.47 -16.70
CA ARG A 89 -6.05 -23.09 -18.08
C ARG A 89 -4.75 -23.70 -18.58
N GLU A 90 -3.78 -23.90 -17.68
CA GLU A 90 -2.42 -24.34 -18.04
C GLU A 90 -2.17 -25.82 -17.70
N GLY A 91 -3.20 -26.54 -17.24
CA GLY A 91 -3.12 -27.97 -16.91
C GLY A 91 -2.23 -28.31 -15.71
N CYS A 92 -1.87 -27.30 -14.91
CA CYS A 92 -1.09 -27.52 -13.68
C CYS A 92 -1.95 -28.23 -12.62
N ASN A 93 -1.31 -29.02 -11.77
CA ASN A 93 -1.94 -29.54 -10.55
C ASN A 93 -1.08 -29.30 -9.31
N ASP A 94 0.09 -28.71 -9.49
CA ASP A 94 1.05 -28.39 -8.44
C ASP A 94 1.68 -27.01 -8.71
N LEU A 95 1.83 -26.18 -7.68
CA LEU A 95 2.43 -24.85 -7.82
C LEU A 95 3.87 -24.91 -8.37
N ARG A 96 4.59 -26.00 -8.12
CA ARG A 96 5.96 -26.19 -8.63
C ARG A 96 6.02 -26.43 -10.13
N GLN A 97 4.89 -26.76 -10.76
CA GLN A 97 4.76 -26.95 -12.21
C GLN A 97 4.53 -25.64 -12.96
N ILE A 98 4.33 -24.52 -12.27
CA ILE A 98 4.14 -23.22 -12.92
C ILE A 98 5.46 -22.83 -13.60
N LYS A 99 5.39 -22.57 -14.90
CA LYS A 99 6.52 -22.22 -15.75
C LYS A 99 6.47 -20.75 -16.18
N PRO A 100 7.57 -20.18 -16.69
CA PRO A 100 7.62 -18.78 -17.14
C PRO A 100 6.54 -18.44 -18.17
N GLU A 101 6.24 -19.34 -19.10
CA GLU A 101 5.18 -19.15 -20.10
C GLU A 101 3.79 -18.98 -19.47
N HIS A 102 3.49 -19.69 -18.38
CA HIS A 102 2.21 -19.56 -17.67
C HIS A 102 2.10 -18.20 -16.97
N ILE A 103 3.21 -17.64 -16.51
CA ILE A 103 3.26 -16.29 -15.92
C ILE A 103 2.96 -15.24 -16.98
N GLY A 104 3.55 -15.38 -18.18
CA GLY A 104 3.23 -14.53 -19.33
C GLY A 104 1.75 -14.60 -19.67
N ASN A 105 1.24 -15.81 -19.93
CA ASN A 105 -0.18 -16.03 -20.27
C ASN A 105 -1.13 -15.44 -19.22
N PHE A 106 -0.83 -15.63 -17.93
CA PHE A 106 -1.62 -15.07 -16.84
C PHE A 106 -1.66 -13.54 -16.86
N LEU A 107 -0.52 -12.87 -17.08
CA LEU A 107 -0.46 -11.41 -17.15
C LEU A 107 -1.19 -10.89 -18.40
N HIS A 108 -1.02 -11.54 -19.56
CA HIS A 108 -1.77 -11.23 -20.78
C HIS A 108 -3.28 -11.36 -20.55
N ALA A 109 -3.73 -12.45 -19.92
CA ALA A 109 -5.14 -12.66 -19.62
C ALA A 109 -5.72 -11.57 -18.68
N LEU A 110 -4.94 -11.07 -17.71
CA LEU A 110 -5.35 -9.92 -16.90
C LEU A 110 -5.48 -8.64 -17.73
N VAL A 111 -4.56 -8.40 -18.68
CA VAL A 111 -4.62 -7.26 -19.59
C VAL A 111 -5.85 -7.36 -20.49
N ASP A 112 -6.11 -8.52 -21.09
CA ASP A 112 -7.23 -8.79 -21.98
C ASP A 112 -8.59 -8.66 -21.27
N CYS A 113 -8.66 -9.05 -19.99
CA CYS A 113 -9.84 -8.82 -19.17
C CYS A 113 -10.06 -7.33 -18.84
N GLY A 114 -9.12 -6.42 -19.15
CA GLY A 114 -9.25 -5.00 -18.87
C GLY A 114 -8.95 -4.63 -17.42
N TYR A 115 -8.06 -5.36 -16.75
CA TYR A 115 -7.60 -4.97 -15.41
C TYR A 115 -6.79 -3.67 -15.48
N ALA A 116 -6.94 -2.81 -14.46
CA ALA A 116 -6.16 -1.58 -14.38
C ALA A 116 -4.67 -1.87 -14.19
N ARG A 117 -3.83 -0.96 -14.72
CA ARG A 117 -2.36 -1.06 -14.70
C ARG A 117 -1.82 -1.41 -13.32
N ASN A 118 -2.23 -0.68 -12.28
CA ASN A 118 -1.76 -0.90 -10.91
C ASN A 118 -2.12 -2.30 -10.38
N THR A 119 -3.25 -2.86 -10.82
CA THR A 119 -3.67 -4.21 -10.44
C THR A 119 -2.82 -5.26 -11.13
N VAL A 120 -2.57 -5.14 -12.43
CA VAL A 120 -1.70 -6.07 -13.17
C VAL A 120 -0.27 -6.00 -12.63
N GLN A 121 0.26 -4.79 -12.38
CA GLN A 121 1.56 -4.61 -11.73
C GLN A 121 1.63 -5.23 -10.32
N SER A 122 0.53 -5.17 -9.55
CA SER A 122 0.45 -5.83 -8.25
C SER A 122 0.53 -7.36 -8.39
N TYR A 123 -0.09 -7.95 -9.42
CA TYR A 123 0.03 -9.38 -9.70
C TYR A 123 1.43 -9.77 -10.19
N ALA A 124 2.05 -8.98 -11.07
CA ALA A 124 3.42 -9.18 -11.50
C ALA A 124 4.41 -9.17 -10.31
N ALA A 125 4.27 -8.20 -9.41
CA ALA A 125 5.07 -8.14 -8.18
C ALA A 125 4.84 -9.35 -7.26
N ALA A 126 3.59 -9.83 -7.18
CA ALA A 126 3.27 -11.03 -6.43
C ALA A 126 3.89 -12.28 -7.07
N CYS A 127 3.88 -12.42 -8.40
CA CYS A 127 4.52 -13.52 -9.11
C CYS A 127 6.02 -13.59 -8.78
N ASN A 128 6.73 -12.45 -8.78
CA ASN A 128 8.12 -12.41 -8.32
C ASN A 128 8.28 -12.88 -6.87
N LYS A 129 7.37 -12.50 -5.98
CA LYS A 129 7.42 -12.95 -4.58
C LYS A 129 7.13 -14.45 -4.44
N ILE A 130 6.22 -14.97 -5.24
CA ILE A 130 5.89 -16.40 -5.30
C ILE A 130 7.07 -17.20 -5.82
N ALA A 131 7.79 -16.69 -6.82
CA ALA A 131 9.03 -17.31 -7.31
C ALA A 131 10.06 -17.47 -6.18
N VAL A 132 10.27 -16.42 -5.36
CA VAL A 132 11.15 -16.49 -4.17
C VAL A 132 10.70 -17.58 -3.20
N ILE A 133 9.39 -17.64 -2.90
CA ILE A 133 8.82 -18.66 -2.00
C ILE A 133 9.08 -20.06 -2.56
N LEU A 134 8.79 -20.29 -3.83
CA LEU A 134 8.93 -21.61 -4.45
C LEU A 134 10.40 -22.03 -4.59
N ASP A 135 11.32 -21.11 -4.87
CA ASP A 135 12.76 -21.39 -4.94
C ASP A 135 13.34 -21.73 -3.55
N ARG A 136 12.81 -21.14 -2.46
CA ARG A 136 13.19 -21.52 -1.09
C ARG A 136 12.70 -22.92 -0.71
N VAL A 137 11.50 -23.30 -1.16
CA VAL A 137 10.89 -24.60 -0.85
C VAL A 137 11.44 -25.72 -1.74
N ASN A 138 11.70 -25.42 -3.01
CA ASN A 138 12.19 -26.37 -4.00
C ASN A 138 13.12 -25.67 -5.00
N GLN A 139 14.42 -25.76 -4.69
CA GLN A 139 15.48 -25.33 -5.59
C GLN A 139 15.46 -26.16 -6.88
N ILE A 140 15.68 -25.47 -7.99
CA ILE A 140 15.78 -26.03 -9.35
C ILE A 140 17.00 -25.41 -10.03
N ASP A 141 17.54 -26.06 -11.07
CA ASP A 141 18.81 -25.66 -11.70
C ASP A 141 18.83 -24.20 -12.16
N THR A 142 17.74 -23.74 -12.78
CA THR A 142 17.54 -22.33 -13.12
C THR A 142 16.43 -21.75 -12.25
N PRO A 143 16.74 -20.84 -11.30
CA PRO A 143 15.77 -20.30 -10.36
C PRO A 143 14.54 -19.70 -11.04
N ARG A 144 13.37 -19.88 -10.43
CA ARG A 144 12.13 -19.22 -10.89
C ARG A 144 12.25 -17.72 -10.79
N THR A 145 12.97 -17.21 -9.79
CA THR A 145 13.25 -15.78 -9.61
C THR A 145 13.94 -15.14 -10.82
N GLU A 146 14.76 -15.89 -11.55
CA GLU A 146 15.36 -15.46 -12.81
C GLU A 146 14.36 -15.59 -13.98
N THR A 147 13.80 -16.77 -14.16
CA THR A 147 13.00 -17.10 -15.34
C THR A 147 11.63 -16.39 -15.36
N TRP A 148 10.96 -16.28 -14.21
CA TRP A 148 9.69 -15.56 -14.08
C TRP A 148 9.89 -14.04 -14.19
N SER A 149 10.99 -13.50 -13.63
CA SER A 149 11.33 -12.07 -13.80
C SER A 149 11.46 -11.71 -15.28
N LYS A 150 12.09 -12.58 -16.08
CA LYS A 150 12.19 -12.39 -17.52
C LYS A 150 10.82 -12.38 -18.21
N ALA A 151 9.97 -13.38 -17.95
CA ALA A 151 8.62 -13.43 -18.51
C ALA A 151 7.77 -12.20 -18.14
N ILE A 152 7.90 -11.71 -16.90
CA ILE A 152 7.23 -10.48 -16.44
C ILE A 152 7.77 -9.25 -17.18
N ALA A 153 9.09 -9.17 -17.40
CA ALA A 153 9.72 -8.08 -18.13
C ALA A 153 9.25 -8.05 -19.60
N ASP A 154 9.07 -9.21 -20.22
CA ASP A 154 8.56 -9.33 -21.59
C ASP A 154 7.11 -8.81 -21.72
N CYS A 155 6.31 -8.86 -20.64
CA CYS A 155 4.95 -8.32 -20.60
C CYS A 155 4.88 -6.79 -20.33
N LYS A 156 6.01 -6.11 -20.13
CA LYS A 156 6.05 -4.74 -19.58
C LYS A 156 5.33 -3.71 -20.46
N ASP A 157 5.48 -3.80 -21.77
CA ASP A 157 4.89 -2.84 -22.70
C ASP A 157 3.36 -2.95 -22.72
N GLU A 158 2.84 -4.17 -22.70
CA GLU A 158 1.40 -4.43 -22.63
C GLU A 158 0.81 -3.97 -21.29
N ILE A 159 1.46 -4.27 -20.17
CA ILE A 159 1.04 -3.78 -18.85
C ILE A 159 1.02 -2.24 -18.84
N SER A 160 1.98 -1.61 -19.49
CA SER A 160 2.07 -0.14 -19.57
C SER A 160 0.93 0.46 -20.39
N SER A 161 0.37 -0.29 -21.34
CA SER A 161 -0.79 0.12 -22.14
C SER A 161 -2.12 0.10 -21.37
N CYS A 162 -2.22 -0.67 -20.27
CA CYS A 162 -3.43 -0.70 -19.43
C CYS A 162 -3.80 0.68 -18.89
N GLN A 163 -5.10 0.92 -18.66
CA GLN A 163 -5.59 2.16 -18.05
C GLN A 163 -5.07 2.33 -16.61
N ALA A 164 -4.59 3.54 -16.30
CA ALA A 164 -4.25 3.94 -14.93
C ALA A 164 -5.50 4.46 -14.20
N LYS A 165 -5.75 4.01 -12.97
CA LYS A 165 -6.94 4.39 -12.17
C LYS A 165 -6.78 5.72 -11.41
N ASP A 166 -5.55 6.19 -11.22
CA ASP A 166 -5.24 7.27 -10.27
C ASP A 166 -4.68 8.52 -10.98
N THR A 167 -5.29 8.95 -12.10
CA THR A 167 -4.78 10.10 -12.89
C THR A 167 -5.28 11.46 -12.40
N ASN A 168 -6.39 11.50 -11.65
CA ASN A 168 -7.00 12.75 -11.21
C ASN A 168 -6.45 13.19 -9.85
N THR A 169 -6.49 14.49 -9.60
CA THR A 169 -6.20 15.02 -8.27
C THR A 169 -7.15 14.41 -7.23
N ARG A 170 -6.61 14.20 -6.03
CA ARG A 170 -7.38 13.73 -4.88
C ARG A 170 -7.51 14.80 -3.81
N ALA A 171 -6.86 15.95 -3.97
CA ALA A 171 -6.98 17.05 -3.03
C ALA A 171 -8.44 17.56 -3.04
N TYR A 172 -8.94 17.87 -1.85
CA TYR A 172 -10.24 18.52 -1.71
C TYR A 172 -10.13 20.01 -2.02
N ALA A 173 -11.21 20.62 -2.51
CA ALA A 173 -11.23 22.04 -2.83
C ALA A 173 -11.27 22.90 -1.56
N ASP A 174 -12.05 22.47 -0.57
CA ASP A 174 -12.17 23.11 0.75
C ASP A 174 -12.05 22.03 1.84
N PRO A 175 -10.82 21.58 2.14
CA PRO A 175 -10.59 20.51 3.09
C PRO A 175 -11.01 20.89 4.53
N GLN A 176 -10.91 22.16 4.91
CA GLN A 176 -11.28 22.60 6.26
C GLN A 176 -12.80 22.52 6.46
N ALA A 177 -13.60 22.95 5.47
CA ALA A 177 -15.05 22.81 5.56
C ALA A 177 -15.49 21.34 5.74
N ILE A 178 -14.77 20.38 5.15
CA ILE A 178 -15.03 18.94 5.35
C ILE A 178 -14.74 18.57 6.81
N ILE A 179 -13.58 18.99 7.33
CA ILE A 179 -13.18 18.70 8.71
C ILE A 179 -14.21 19.27 9.68
N ASP A 180 -14.61 20.53 9.51
CA ASP A 180 -15.58 21.21 10.36
C ASP A 180 -16.96 20.52 10.38
N ASN A 181 -17.31 19.79 9.32
CA ASN A 181 -18.54 18.98 9.22
C ASN A 181 -18.40 17.55 9.79
N LEU A 182 -17.24 17.17 10.33
CA LEU A 182 -17.09 15.89 11.02
C LEU A 182 -17.84 15.91 12.37
N PRO A 183 -18.48 14.80 12.76
CA PRO A 183 -19.49 14.80 13.81
C PRO A 183 -18.94 14.90 15.24
N THR A 184 -17.63 14.77 15.44
CA THR A 184 -17.02 14.79 16.77
C THR A 184 -15.65 15.46 16.73
N ASP A 185 -15.28 16.14 17.82
CA ASP A 185 -13.96 16.78 17.97
C ASP A 185 -12.81 15.79 17.79
N ARG A 186 -13.01 14.52 18.17
CA ARG A 186 -12.02 13.44 17.94
C ARG A 186 -11.80 13.21 16.45
N MET A 187 -12.87 13.13 15.66
CA MET A 187 -12.76 12.94 14.21
C MET A 187 -12.21 14.20 13.54
N GLN A 188 -12.60 15.39 14.01
CA GLN A 188 -12.04 16.66 13.55
C GLN A 188 -10.54 16.72 13.78
N LEU A 189 -10.07 16.37 14.98
CA LEU A 189 -8.65 16.27 15.30
C LEU A 189 -7.93 15.29 14.36
N ALA A 190 -8.51 14.12 14.06
CA ALA A 190 -7.91 13.21 13.08
C ALA A 190 -7.83 13.84 11.67
N GLY A 191 -8.85 14.60 11.26
CA GLY A 191 -8.87 15.38 10.02
C GLY A 191 -7.75 16.42 9.95
N ASP A 192 -7.64 17.27 10.98
CA ASP A 192 -6.60 18.29 11.10
C ASP A 192 -5.20 17.66 11.06
N MET A 193 -5.05 16.51 11.71
CA MET A 193 -3.77 15.78 11.75
C MET A 193 -3.37 15.22 10.37
N GLN A 194 -4.34 14.90 9.51
CA GLN A 194 -4.07 14.56 8.12
C GLN A 194 -3.80 15.79 7.25
N LEU A 195 -4.52 16.89 7.47
CA LEU A 195 -4.45 18.10 6.64
C LEU A 195 -3.20 18.95 6.93
N HIS A 196 -2.86 19.15 8.20
CA HIS A 196 -1.78 20.06 8.61
C HIS A 196 -0.43 19.38 8.79
N TYR A 197 -0.43 18.06 9.00
CA TYR A 197 0.81 17.30 9.28
C TYR A 197 0.98 16.10 8.35
N GLY A 198 0.08 15.93 7.39
CA GLY A 198 0.19 14.86 6.42
C GLY A 198 0.26 13.50 7.07
N LEU A 199 -0.50 13.20 8.14
CA LEU A 199 -0.56 11.87 8.73
C LEU A 199 -1.38 10.89 7.88
N ARG A 200 -1.11 9.58 8.00
CA ARG A 200 -1.95 8.55 7.36
C ARG A 200 -3.20 8.35 8.20
N ILE A 201 -4.29 7.88 7.60
CA ILE A 201 -5.51 7.56 8.36
C ILE A 201 -5.22 6.65 9.56
N ALA A 202 -4.35 5.64 9.41
CA ALA A 202 -3.99 4.73 10.49
C ALA A 202 -3.23 5.39 11.65
N ASP A 203 -2.50 6.46 11.34
CA ASP A 203 -1.71 7.23 12.31
C ASP A 203 -2.61 8.27 12.98
N ALA A 204 -3.35 9.05 12.18
CA ALA A 204 -4.25 10.11 12.64
C ALA A 204 -5.38 9.58 13.54
N THR A 205 -5.91 8.39 13.25
CA THR A 205 -6.96 7.76 14.07
C THR A 205 -6.46 7.15 15.38
N LYS A 206 -5.13 7.08 15.58
CA LYS A 206 -4.48 6.41 16.71
C LYS A 206 -3.48 7.30 17.45
N ILE A 207 -3.62 8.62 17.32
CA ILE A 207 -2.82 9.58 18.08
C ILE A 207 -2.86 9.23 19.55
N ASP A 208 -1.68 9.20 20.18
CA ASP A 208 -1.51 8.86 21.58
C ASP A 208 -1.06 10.12 22.31
N GLY A 209 -1.93 10.70 23.13
CA GLY A 209 -1.65 11.94 23.84
C GLY A 209 -0.49 11.81 24.83
N SER A 210 -0.25 10.60 25.38
CA SER A 210 0.92 10.33 26.23
C SER A 210 2.26 10.42 25.49
N LYS A 211 2.24 10.46 24.15
CA LYS A 211 3.41 10.58 23.27
C LYS A 211 3.65 12.01 22.79
N LEU A 212 2.92 12.98 23.32
CA LEU A 212 3.14 14.39 23.10
C LEU A 212 4.10 14.96 24.16
N ASP A 213 5.29 15.36 23.72
CA ASP A 213 6.29 16.03 24.57
C ASP A 213 6.44 17.50 24.12
N GLY A 214 5.90 18.42 24.92
CA GLY A 214 5.76 19.83 24.56
C GLY A 214 4.89 20.02 23.32
N LEU A 215 5.55 20.24 22.18
CA LEU A 215 4.92 20.35 20.85
C LEU A 215 5.24 19.17 19.92
N THR A 216 6.10 18.24 20.34
CA THR A 216 6.52 17.12 19.49
C THR A 216 5.65 15.90 19.77
N LEU A 217 4.85 15.49 18.78
CA LEU A 217 4.09 14.25 18.84
C LEU A 217 4.91 13.12 18.20
N THR A 218 5.09 12.03 18.94
CA THR A 218 5.67 10.79 18.41
C THR A 218 4.56 9.83 17.98
N VAL A 219 4.48 9.54 16.69
CA VAL A 219 3.59 8.52 16.11
C VAL A 219 4.37 7.22 15.98
N SER A 220 4.15 6.31 16.92
CA SER A 220 4.86 5.04 16.96
C SER A 220 4.40 4.05 15.89
N SER A 221 5.34 3.29 15.31
CA SER A 221 5.07 2.19 14.38
C SER A 221 4.15 2.56 13.21
N SER A 222 4.42 3.71 12.57
CA SER A 222 3.77 4.09 11.31
C SER A 222 4.12 3.08 10.19
N LYS A 223 3.78 3.42 8.94
CA LYS A 223 3.94 2.53 7.79
C LYS A 223 5.36 1.97 7.70
N GLY A 224 5.47 0.64 7.76
CA GLY A 224 6.75 -0.06 7.69
C GLY A 224 7.43 -0.31 9.05
N GLY A 225 6.79 0.06 10.15
CA GLY A 225 7.33 -0.11 11.51
C GLY A 225 8.20 1.07 11.97
N GLN A 226 8.13 2.20 11.28
CA GLN A 226 8.95 3.37 11.56
C GLN A 226 8.20 4.39 12.41
N ASP A 227 8.89 4.98 13.38
CA ASP A 227 8.35 6.09 14.17
C ASP A 227 8.45 7.40 13.40
N LEU A 228 7.38 8.20 13.44
CA LEU A 228 7.37 9.56 12.93
C LEU A 228 7.36 10.54 14.11
N ARG A 229 8.12 11.63 13.99
CA ARG A 229 8.11 12.74 14.94
C ARG A 229 7.65 13.98 14.21
N ILE A 230 6.51 14.53 14.63
CA ILE A 230 5.97 15.75 14.04
C ILE A 230 5.93 16.85 15.10
N THR A 231 6.26 18.08 14.70
CA THR A 231 6.14 19.25 15.55
C THR A 231 4.80 19.91 15.27
N LEU A 232 3.92 19.89 16.27
CA LEU A 232 2.60 20.48 16.23
C LEU A 232 2.65 22.00 16.47
N SER A 233 1.66 22.70 15.95
CA SER A 233 1.34 24.06 16.39
C SER A 233 0.95 24.06 17.88
N PRO A 234 1.12 25.18 18.60
CA PRO A 234 0.68 25.29 19.99
C PRO A 234 -0.80 24.97 20.18
N GLU A 235 -1.64 25.37 19.22
CA GLU A 235 -3.08 25.12 19.22
C GLU A 235 -3.39 23.63 19.06
N ASP A 236 -2.81 22.97 18.06
CA ASP A 236 -3.05 21.55 17.82
C ASP A 236 -2.51 20.68 18.95
N ALA A 237 -1.35 21.03 19.51
CA ALA A 237 -0.82 20.37 20.70
C ALA A 237 -1.78 20.51 21.89
N GLN A 238 -2.43 21.67 22.04
CA GLN A 238 -3.44 21.88 23.07
C GLN A 238 -4.69 21.03 22.79
N ARG A 239 -5.17 20.99 21.54
CA ARG A 239 -6.30 20.13 21.16
C ARG A 239 -6.03 18.66 21.42
N VAL A 240 -4.81 18.18 21.15
CA VAL A 240 -4.40 16.81 21.50
C VAL A 240 -4.48 16.60 23.02
N ARG A 241 -3.97 17.53 23.84
CA ARG A 241 -4.06 17.43 25.31
C ARG A 241 -5.51 17.41 25.79
N ASP A 242 -6.36 18.28 25.25
CA ASP A 242 -7.76 18.42 25.69
C ASP A 242 -8.60 17.20 25.30
N ILE A 243 -8.38 16.65 24.10
CA ILE A 243 -9.17 15.54 23.56
C ILE A 243 -8.65 14.17 24.03
N CYS A 244 -7.33 13.99 24.06
CA CYS A 244 -6.71 12.70 24.34
C CYS A 244 -6.25 12.56 25.80
N GLY A 245 -5.79 13.65 26.44
CA GLY A 245 -5.03 13.56 27.69
C GLY A 245 -3.84 12.60 27.54
N ASP A 246 -3.73 11.61 28.42
CA ASP A 246 -2.73 10.54 28.33
C ASP A 246 -3.23 9.30 27.55
N ASN A 247 -4.40 9.38 26.91
CA ASN A 247 -5.01 8.26 26.20
C ASN A 247 -4.82 8.35 24.68
N LYS A 248 -5.22 7.29 23.99
CA LYS A 248 -5.29 7.25 22.53
C LYS A 248 -6.62 7.80 22.02
N LEU A 249 -6.56 8.45 20.86
CA LEU A 249 -7.73 8.89 20.11
C LEU A 249 -8.61 7.71 19.65
N ASP A 250 -8.03 6.52 19.50
CA ASP A 250 -8.67 5.22 19.22
C ASP A 250 -9.97 5.28 18.40
N LEU A 251 -9.87 5.85 17.21
CA LEU A 251 -10.99 5.90 16.26
C LEU A 251 -10.96 4.67 15.35
N ARG A 252 -12.12 4.06 15.14
CA ARG A 252 -12.29 3.05 14.09
C ARG A 252 -12.14 3.72 12.73
N GLN A 253 -11.16 3.26 11.94
CA GLN A 253 -10.88 3.83 10.62
C GLN A 253 -12.08 3.75 9.66
N SER A 254 -12.91 2.70 9.78
CA SER A 254 -14.15 2.57 9.00
C SER A 254 -15.11 3.72 9.26
N ASP A 255 -15.29 4.05 10.54
CA ASP A 255 -16.28 5.00 11.01
C ASP A 255 -15.84 6.42 10.66
N TYR A 256 -14.55 6.72 10.90
CA TYR A 256 -13.95 7.98 10.45
C TYR A 256 -13.99 8.14 8.91
N ARG A 257 -13.72 7.07 8.14
CA ARG A 257 -13.82 7.12 6.67
C ARG A 257 -15.24 7.38 6.21
N SER A 258 -16.24 6.76 6.86
CA SER A 258 -17.65 6.99 6.54
C SER A 258 -18.03 8.44 6.85
N ALA A 259 -17.69 8.93 8.04
CA ALA A 259 -17.96 10.30 8.45
C ALA A 259 -17.31 11.33 7.50
N LEU A 260 -16.09 11.09 7.05
CA LEU A 260 -15.41 11.97 6.10
C LEU A 260 -16.10 11.95 4.72
N GLN A 261 -16.60 10.80 4.28
CA GLN A 261 -17.39 10.69 3.05
C GLN A 261 -18.72 11.46 3.16
N ASP A 262 -19.41 11.35 4.30
CA ASP A 262 -20.65 12.07 4.57
C ASP A 262 -20.41 13.59 4.64
N ALA A 263 -19.31 14.01 5.27
CA ALA A 263 -18.90 15.42 5.33
C ALA A 263 -18.54 16.01 3.95
N CYS A 264 -17.93 15.21 3.05
CA CYS A 264 -17.73 15.61 1.66
C CYS A 264 -19.09 15.87 0.98
N ALA A 265 -20.06 14.97 1.15
CA ALA A 265 -21.39 15.16 0.59
C ALA A 265 -22.11 16.40 1.17
N ALA A 266 -22.00 16.63 2.48
CA ALA A 266 -22.60 17.79 3.16
C ALA A 266 -22.01 19.13 2.69
N THR A 267 -20.74 19.14 2.28
CA THR A 267 -20.04 20.33 1.76
C THR A 267 -20.08 20.45 0.24
N GLY A 268 -20.78 19.55 -0.46
CA GLY A 268 -20.88 19.55 -1.92
C GLY A 268 -19.59 19.16 -2.64
N GLN A 269 -18.68 18.45 -1.97
CA GLN A 269 -17.39 18.01 -2.51
C GLN A 269 -17.41 16.53 -2.91
N GLU A 270 -16.72 16.18 -4.00
CA GLU A 270 -16.57 14.79 -4.41
C GLU A 270 -15.67 14.04 -3.43
N TRP A 271 -16.10 12.85 -3.00
CA TRP A 271 -15.29 11.96 -2.16
C TRP A 271 -14.10 11.37 -2.93
N THR A 272 -12.87 11.74 -2.51
CA THR A 272 -11.62 11.25 -3.10
C THR A 272 -10.84 10.28 -2.18
N GLY A 273 -11.41 9.94 -1.03
CA GLY A 273 -10.81 9.10 0.00
C GLY A 273 -10.18 9.88 1.15
N SER A 274 -9.87 9.22 2.26
CA SER A 274 -9.20 9.86 3.41
C SER A 274 -7.81 10.40 3.09
N HIS A 275 -7.16 9.91 2.03
CA HIS A 275 -5.88 10.46 1.60
C HIS A 275 -6.04 11.84 0.93
N GLY A 276 -7.24 12.28 0.55
CA GLY A 276 -7.42 13.61 -0.05
C GLY A 276 -6.85 14.73 0.81
N LEU A 277 -7.11 14.72 2.12
CA LEU A 277 -6.52 15.67 3.08
C LEU A 277 -4.98 15.63 3.10
N ARG A 278 -4.39 14.44 2.91
CA ARG A 278 -2.93 14.27 2.81
C ARG A 278 -2.38 14.79 1.47
N HIS A 279 -3.17 14.74 0.39
CA HIS A 279 -2.83 15.40 -0.87
C HIS A 279 -2.85 16.93 -0.70
N ASN A 280 -3.86 17.48 -0.02
CA ASN A 280 -3.90 18.90 0.33
C ASN A 280 -2.64 19.34 1.08
N TYR A 281 -2.26 18.61 2.15
CA TYR A 281 -1.02 18.86 2.88
C TYR A 281 0.21 18.90 1.96
N ALA A 282 0.39 17.87 1.13
CA ALA A 282 1.58 17.76 0.29
C ALA A 282 1.70 18.91 -0.73
N GLN A 283 0.57 19.32 -1.31
CA GLN A 283 0.51 20.42 -2.28
C GLN A 283 0.81 21.77 -1.60
N ASP A 284 0.13 22.06 -0.49
CA ASP A 284 0.32 23.30 0.27
C ASP A 284 1.74 23.42 0.85
N ARG A 285 2.27 22.31 1.36
CA ARG A 285 3.61 22.26 1.94
C ARG A 285 4.71 22.51 0.92
N ILE A 286 4.58 21.96 -0.29
CA ILE A 286 5.52 22.29 -1.39
C ILE A 286 5.43 23.75 -1.75
N HIS A 287 4.22 24.28 -1.92
CA HIS A 287 4.02 25.69 -2.24
C HIS A 287 4.70 26.59 -1.18
N THR A 288 4.46 26.31 0.09
CA THR A 288 5.10 27.01 1.22
C THR A 288 6.63 26.96 1.17
N LEU A 289 7.23 25.80 0.90
CA LEU A 289 8.69 25.66 0.83
C LEU A 289 9.27 26.42 -0.37
N VAL A 290 8.60 26.36 -1.52
CA VAL A 290 9.02 27.07 -2.74
C VAL A 290 8.91 28.58 -2.54
N ASP A 291 7.84 29.08 -1.92
CA ASP A 291 7.67 30.50 -1.57
C ASP A 291 8.74 30.98 -0.59
N GLN A 292 9.27 30.09 0.25
CA GLN A 292 10.40 30.34 1.13
C GLN A 292 11.77 30.26 0.42
N GLY A 293 11.79 30.01 -0.89
CA GLY A 293 13.00 29.96 -1.71
C GLY A 293 13.68 28.59 -1.75
N VAL A 294 13.03 27.52 -1.27
CA VAL A 294 13.53 26.16 -1.38
C VAL A 294 13.36 25.67 -2.83
N ASP A 295 14.43 25.10 -3.40
CA ASP A 295 14.36 24.48 -4.73
C ASP A 295 13.28 23.40 -4.80
N TYR A 296 12.57 23.30 -5.92
CA TYR A 296 11.43 22.38 -6.07
C TYR A 296 11.80 20.90 -5.85
N CYS A 297 12.98 20.47 -6.33
CA CYS A 297 13.43 19.10 -6.09
C CYS A 297 13.77 18.86 -4.62
N ALA A 298 14.39 19.84 -3.96
CA ALA A 298 14.64 19.79 -2.53
C ALA A 298 13.34 19.79 -1.72
N ALA A 299 12.34 20.60 -2.11
CA ALA A 299 11.02 20.64 -1.49
C ALA A 299 10.32 19.27 -1.56
N LYS A 300 10.35 18.60 -2.72
CA LYS A 300 9.85 17.22 -2.84
C LYS A 300 10.58 16.25 -1.92
N GLY A 301 11.89 16.41 -1.74
CA GLY A 301 12.68 15.63 -0.79
C GLY A 301 12.18 15.82 0.64
N ILE A 302 12.03 17.07 1.09
CA ILE A 302 11.54 17.42 2.43
C ILE A 302 10.14 16.85 2.67
N VAL A 303 9.19 17.11 1.77
CA VAL A 303 7.81 16.62 1.91
C VAL A 303 7.76 15.08 1.86
N SER A 304 8.64 14.43 1.09
CA SER A 304 8.77 12.97 1.12
C SER A 304 9.19 12.44 2.49
N GLU A 305 10.12 13.12 3.17
CA GLU A 305 10.53 12.76 4.54
C GLU A 305 9.40 13.02 5.55
N GLU A 306 8.75 14.19 5.48
CA GLU A 306 7.61 14.54 6.34
C GLU A 306 6.46 13.53 6.19
N LEU A 307 6.24 13.02 4.97
CA LEU A 307 5.27 11.96 4.68
C LEU A 307 5.77 10.53 4.94
N GLY A 308 7.03 10.34 5.35
CA GLY A 308 7.63 9.03 5.61
C GLY A 308 7.64 8.11 4.38
N HIS A 309 8.04 8.64 3.21
CA HIS A 309 8.20 7.88 1.96
C HIS A 309 9.67 7.69 1.55
N HIS A 310 10.58 8.55 2.02
CA HIS A 310 12.04 8.51 1.78
C HIS A 310 12.48 8.50 0.30
N ARG A 311 11.56 8.85 -0.61
CA ARG A 311 11.73 8.80 -2.06
C ARG A 311 10.94 9.96 -2.67
N ALA A 312 11.66 10.98 -3.14
CA ALA A 312 11.08 12.22 -3.65
C ALA A 312 10.10 12.01 -4.81
N GLU A 313 10.32 11.01 -5.66
CA GLU A 313 9.45 10.69 -6.80
C GLU A 313 8.04 10.23 -6.39
N ILE A 314 7.86 9.74 -5.15
CA ILE A 314 6.53 9.36 -4.65
C ILE A 314 5.64 10.59 -4.49
N ILE A 315 6.24 11.77 -4.28
CA ILE A 315 5.51 13.02 -4.12
C ILE A 315 4.75 13.41 -5.39
N GLU A 316 5.23 13.02 -6.58
CA GLU A 316 4.52 13.24 -7.85
C GLU A 316 3.11 12.62 -7.88
N VAL A 317 2.83 11.62 -7.03
CA VAL A 317 1.47 11.08 -6.89
C VAL A 317 0.56 12.04 -6.14
N TYR A 318 1.10 12.82 -5.20
CA TYR A 318 0.35 13.75 -4.37
C TYR A 318 0.09 15.10 -5.06
N LEU A 319 0.92 15.46 -6.04
CA LEU A 319 0.87 16.76 -6.75
C LEU A 319 0.01 16.75 -8.02
N ARG A 320 -0.68 15.64 -8.30
CA ARG A 320 -1.63 15.54 -9.42
C ARG A 320 -2.89 16.34 -9.17
#